data_AF-A0A496P669-F1
#
_entry.id   AF-A0A496P669-F1
#
_cell.length_a   1.000
_cell.length_b   1.000
_cell.length_c   1.000
_cell.angle_alpha   90.00
_cell.angle_beta   90.00
_cell.angle_gamma   90.00
#
_symmetry.space_group_name_H-M   'P 1'
#
loop_
_entity.id
_entity.type
_entity.pdbx_description
1 polymer ?
#
loop_
_entity_poly.entity_id
_entity_poly.type
_entity_poly.pdbx_seq_one_letter_code
_entity_poly.pdbx_strand_id
1 'polypeptide(L)'
;MKKILLVVLLFQSMAVFSQDKKSKKKDAAKTENEAKKDSTASKGNTAAYNDFIKDAVTKNGLFKIHTIKEKIYFEIPNEVLGKDLLIVNKISSVPAQINNAGINKGINYENKLIRFYKDEKNNKVWAKT
;
A
#
# COMPACT_ATOMS: atom_id res chain seq x y z
N MET A 1 -51.55 -36.30 6.86
CA MET A 1 -52.00 -34.99 6.34
C MET A 1 -50.96 -33.96 6.79
N LYS A 2 -49.95 -33.68 5.96
CA LYS A 2 -49.78 -32.45 5.15
C LYS A 2 -49.72 -31.16 6.01
N LYS A 3 -48.59 -30.44 5.83
CA LYS A 3 -48.29 -29.02 6.19
C LYS A 3 -47.68 -28.84 7.60
N ILE A 4 -46.69 -28.00 7.89
CA ILE A 4 -45.92 -26.92 7.23
C ILE A 4 -44.76 -26.62 8.22
N LEU A 5 -43.48 -26.70 7.86
CA LEU A 5 -42.63 -25.68 7.21
C LEU A 5 -42.19 -24.52 8.15
N LEU A 6 -40.86 -24.45 8.38
CA LEU A 6 -39.96 -23.30 8.59
C LEU A 6 -40.39 -22.14 9.51
N VAL A 7 -39.47 -21.75 10.42
CA VAL A 7 -38.89 -20.40 10.61
C VAL A 7 -38.22 -20.37 11.99
N VAL A 8 -36.91 -20.56 12.02
CA VAL A 8 -36.06 -20.08 13.13
C VAL A 8 -35.12 -19.07 12.49
N LEU A 9 -35.60 -17.82 12.42
CA LEU A 9 -34.80 -16.65 12.07
C LEU A 9 -34.89 -15.65 13.23
N LEU A 10 -33.71 -15.10 13.54
CA LEU A 10 -33.49 -13.73 14.04
C LEU A 10 -34.04 -13.39 15.43
N PHE A 11 -33.16 -13.39 16.44
CA PHE A 11 -33.07 -12.32 17.45
C PHE A 11 -31.75 -12.48 18.24
N GLN A 12 -30.66 -11.92 17.69
CA GLN A 12 -29.47 -11.58 18.48
C GLN A 12 -29.12 -10.14 18.09
N SER A 13 -29.68 -9.23 18.86
CA SER A 13 -29.47 -7.78 18.78
C SER A 13 -28.07 -7.42 19.30
N MET A 14 -27.46 -6.47 18.60
CA MET A 14 -26.24 -5.76 18.99
C MET A 14 -26.41 -5.14 20.39
N ALA A 15 -25.39 -5.30 21.24
CA ALA A 15 -25.14 -4.41 22.37
C ALA A 15 -23.80 -3.71 22.12
N VAL A 16 -23.89 -2.50 21.59
CA VAL A 16 -22.79 -1.54 21.48
C VAL A 16 -22.52 -1.00 22.87
N PHE A 17 -21.36 -1.31 23.45
CA PHE A 17 -20.87 -0.61 24.63
C PHE A 17 -20.21 0.70 24.20
N SER A 18 -20.95 1.81 24.36
CA SER A 18 -20.40 3.17 24.39
C SER A 18 -19.97 3.47 25.83
N GLN A 19 -18.68 3.63 26.09
CA GLN A 19 -18.18 4.22 27.33
C GLN A 19 -17.52 5.56 27.02
N ASP A 20 -18.29 6.63 27.21
CA ASP A 20 -17.80 7.97 27.46
C ASP A 20 -17.09 8.00 28.83
N LYS A 21 -15.79 8.33 28.84
CA LYS A 21 -15.08 8.77 30.05
C LYS A 21 -14.29 10.06 29.78
N LYS A 22 -14.85 11.11 30.38
CA LYS A 22 -14.30 12.40 30.81
C LYS A 22 -12.82 12.69 30.57
N SER A 23 -12.65 13.88 30.02
CA SER A 23 -11.46 14.74 29.96
C SER A 23 -10.67 14.86 31.27
N LYS A 24 -9.34 14.71 31.16
CA LYS A 24 -8.32 15.57 31.82
C LYS A 24 -7.03 15.54 30.99
N LYS A 25 -6.46 16.73 30.89
CA LYS A 25 -5.46 17.27 29.94
C LYS A 25 -4.02 16.85 30.28
N LYS A 26 -3.18 16.57 29.27
CA LYS A 26 -1.77 17.01 29.22
C LYS A 26 -1.20 16.94 27.80
N ASP A 27 -0.51 18.01 27.46
CA ASP A 27 0.01 18.38 26.15
C ASP A 27 1.13 17.49 25.61
N ALA A 28 1.19 17.46 24.28
CA ALA A 28 2.38 17.39 23.42
C ALA A 28 3.41 16.27 23.66
N ALA A 29 3.31 15.21 22.86
CA ALA A 29 4.47 14.68 22.15
C ALA A 29 4.04 13.95 20.87
N LYS A 30 4.68 14.35 19.78
CA LYS A 30 4.57 13.89 18.40
C LYS A 30 4.87 12.38 18.32
N THR A 31 3.85 11.53 18.21
CA THR A 31 4.06 10.12 17.84
C THR A 31 4.07 10.04 16.32
N GLU A 32 5.25 10.30 15.74
CA GLU A 32 5.58 9.78 14.43
C GLU A 32 5.38 8.26 14.46
N ASN A 33 4.63 7.76 13.48
CA ASN A 33 4.46 6.33 13.25
C ASN A 33 5.83 5.65 13.28
N GLU A 34 6.07 4.84 14.31
CA GLU A 34 7.15 3.87 14.33
C GLU A 34 6.92 2.91 13.17
N ALA A 35 7.64 3.14 12.07
CA ALA A 35 7.84 2.14 11.06
C ALA A 35 8.41 0.90 11.76
N LYS A 36 7.64 -0.18 11.74
CA LYS A 36 8.04 -1.51 12.22
C LYS A 36 9.47 -1.79 11.72
N LYS A 37 10.41 -1.85 12.66
CA LYS A 37 11.81 -2.19 12.39
C LYS A 37 11.84 -3.56 11.72
N ASP A 38 12.24 -3.59 10.46
CA ASP A 38 12.47 -4.82 9.71
C ASP A 38 13.57 -5.61 10.44
N SER A 39 13.20 -6.76 11.01
CA SER A 39 14.05 -7.55 11.87
C SER A 39 14.94 -8.48 11.06
N THR A 40 15.75 -7.95 10.14
CA THR A 40 16.87 -8.66 9.53
C THR A 40 17.91 -7.69 8.99
N ALA A 41 18.80 -7.17 9.84
CA ALA A 41 20.08 -6.65 9.38
C ALA A 41 21.13 -6.78 10.48
N SER A 42 22.22 -7.46 10.16
CA SER A 42 23.47 -7.37 10.91
C SER A 42 23.87 -5.89 11.02
N LYS A 43 24.41 -5.49 12.18
CA LYS A 43 24.78 -4.09 12.49
C LYS A 43 25.70 -3.40 11.46
N GLY A 44 26.30 -4.15 10.52
CA GLY A 44 27.18 -3.60 9.49
C GLY A 44 26.48 -2.96 8.28
N ASN A 45 25.22 -3.31 7.98
CA ASN A 45 24.59 -2.89 6.71
C ASN A 45 23.78 -1.58 6.81
N THR A 46 23.43 -1.15 8.02
CA THR A 46 22.60 0.06 8.20
C THR A 46 23.35 1.36 7.90
N ALA A 47 24.65 1.42 8.23
CA ALA A 47 25.47 2.62 7.95
C ALA A 47 25.63 2.87 6.45
N ALA A 48 25.98 1.83 5.69
CA ALA A 48 26.11 1.93 4.23
C ALA A 48 24.80 2.31 3.54
N TYR A 49 23.66 1.79 4.02
CA TYR A 49 22.35 2.17 3.53
C TYR A 49 22.05 3.66 3.79
N ASN A 50 22.24 4.11 5.03
CA ASN A 50 21.99 5.51 5.40
C ASN A 50 22.86 6.46 4.58
N ASP A 51 24.13 6.11 4.36
CA ASP A 51 25.04 6.88 3.52
C ASP A 51 24.61 6.88 2.05
N PHE A 52 24.05 5.77 1.54
CA PHE A 52 23.55 5.69 0.18
C PHE A 52 22.34 6.60 -0.07
N ILE A 53 21.41 6.69 0.88
CA ILE A 53 20.20 7.52 0.76
C ILE A 53 20.36 8.95 1.27
N LYS A 54 21.51 9.32 1.84
CA LYS A 54 21.70 10.62 2.54
C LYS A 54 21.36 11.84 1.68
N ASP A 55 21.69 11.79 0.39
CA ASP A 55 21.49 12.88 -0.57
C ASP A 55 20.23 12.66 -1.43
N ALA A 56 19.38 11.69 -1.08
CA ALA A 56 18.20 11.33 -1.86
C ALA A 56 17.01 12.25 -1.55
N VAL A 57 16.35 12.73 -2.60
CA VAL A 57 15.00 13.28 -2.45
C VAL A 57 14.03 12.12 -2.31
N THR A 58 13.47 11.96 -1.11
CA THR A 58 12.63 10.81 -0.77
C THR A 58 11.15 11.16 -0.78
N LYS A 59 10.35 10.37 -1.49
CA LYS A 59 8.88 10.42 -1.45
C LYS A 59 8.35 9.17 -0.76
N ASN A 60 7.45 9.37 0.20
CA ASN A 60 6.81 8.28 0.93
C ASN A 60 5.49 7.89 0.26
N GLY A 61 5.18 6.60 0.24
CA GLY A 61 3.97 6.03 -0.35
C GLY A 61 3.92 4.52 -0.10
N LEU A 62 3.25 3.77 -0.99
CA LEU A 62 3.30 2.29 -0.96
C LEU A 62 4.74 1.77 -0.99
N PHE A 63 5.59 2.44 -1.75
CA PHE A 63 7.03 2.30 -1.74
C PHE A 63 7.64 3.64 -1.35
N LYS A 64 8.79 3.62 -0.65
CA LYS A 64 9.62 4.82 -0.65
C LYS A 64 10.31 4.94 -1.99
N ILE A 65 10.32 6.14 -2.54
CA ILE A 65 10.99 6.44 -3.81
C ILE A 65 12.13 7.39 -3.49
N HIS A 66 13.34 6.95 -3.74
CA HIS A 66 14.55 7.74 -3.58
C HIS A 66 15.03 8.20 -4.95
N THR A 67 15.08 9.50 -5.17
CA THR A 67 15.71 10.09 -6.35
C THR A 67 17.10 10.59 -5.98
N ILE A 68 18.13 10.00 -6.60
CA ILE A 68 19.54 10.39 -6.43
C ILE A 68 20.07 10.75 -7.80
N LYS A 69 20.33 12.04 -8.03
CA LYS A 69 20.62 12.59 -9.37
C LYS A 69 19.49 12.23 -10.34
N GLU A 70 19.77 11.49 -11.40
CA GLU A 70 18.80 11.07 -12.42
C GLU A 70 18.28 9.63 -12.22
N LYS A 71 18.71 8.95 -11.15
CA LYS A 71 18.31 7.57 -10.86
C LYS A 71 17.18 7.53 -9.84
N ILE A 72 16.24 6.64 -10.08
CA ILE A 72 15.10 6.37 -9.19
C ILE A 72 15.27 4.98 -8.59
N TYR A 73 15.26 4.92 -7.26
CA TYR A 73 15.33 3.68 -6.50
C TYR A 73 14.03 3.50 -5.70
N PHE A 74 13.55 2.26 -5.65
CA PHE A 74 12.36 1.89 -4.90
C PHE A 74 12.75 1.08 -3.67
N GLU A 75 12.34 1.54 -2.49
CA GLU A 75 12.36 0.74 -1.27
C GLU A 75 11.07 -0.09 -1.24
N ILE A 76 11.19 -1.41 -1.42
CA ILE A 76 10.05 -2.34 -1.40
C ILE A 76 9.94 -2.95 0.01
N PRO A 77 8.90 -2.60 0.79
CA PRO A 77 8.73 -3.16 2.13
C PRO A 77 8.45 -4.67 2.06
N ASN A 78 8.96 -5.43 3.04
CA ASN A 78 8.68 -6.87 3.13
C ASN A 78 7.17 -7.17 3.21
N GLU A 79 6.40 -6.27 3.79
CA GLU A 79 4.94 -6.36 3.86
C GLU A 79 4.23 -6.27 2.49
N VAL A 80 4.88 -5.80 1.42
CA VAL A 80 4.31 -5.77 0.07
C VAL A 80 4.71 -7.00 -0.75
N LEU A 81 5.77 -7.71 -0.36
CA LEU A 81 6.20 -8.93 -1.03
C LEU A 81 5.10 -10.00 -0.98
N GLY A 82 4.91 -10.70 -2.10
CA GLY A 82 3.90 -11.75 -2.24
C GLY A 82 2.46 -11.25 -2.36
N LYS A 83 2.19 -9.94 -2.28
CA LYS A 83 0.86 -9.37 -2.51
C LYS A 83 0.62 -9.06 -3.99
N ASP A 84 -0.61 -9.28 -4.42
CA ASP A 84 -1.06 -8.87 -5.75
C ASP A 84 -1.28 -7.36 -5.79
N LEU A 85 -0.60 -6.70 -6.74
CA LEU A 85 -0.74 -5.29 -7.01
C LEU A 85 -1.35 -5.11 -8.40
N LEU A 86 -2.51 -4.46 -8.45
CA LEU A 86 -3.17 -4.13 -9.70
C LEU A 86 -2.61 -2.80 -10.25
N ILE A 87 -1.93 -2.89 -11.38
CA ILE A 87 -1.57 -1.74 -12.22
C ILE A 87 -2.77 -1.44 -13.11
N VAL A 88 -3.29 -0.23 -12.98
CA VAL A 88 -4.41 0.27 -13.79
C VAL A 88 -3.89 1.38 -14.69
N ASN A 89 -3.74 1.09 -15.98
CA ASN A 89 -3.29 2.07 -16.96
C ASN A 89 -4.49 2.87 -17.47
N LYS A 90 -4.41 4.20 -17.35
CA LYS A 90 -5.47 5.13 -17.76
C LYS A 90 -4.94 6.16 -18.75
N ILE A 91 -5.81 6.62 -19.64
CA ILE A 91 -5.48 7.67 -20.61
C ILE A 91 -5.36 9.01 -19.88
N SER A 92 -4.20 9.67 -19.95
CA SER A 92 -3.93 10.92 -19.22
C SER A 92 -4.48 12.17 -19.92
N SER A 93 -4.61 12.13 -21.25
CA SER A 93 -5.19 13.19 -22.08
C SER A 93 -5.60 12.63 -23.46
N VAL A 94 -6.53 13.32 -24.11
CA VAL A 94 -6.99 13.02 -25.46
C VAL A 94 -7.22 14.33 -26.22
N PRO A 95 -7.04 14.36 -27.56
CA PRO A 95 -7.48 15.49 -28.40
C PRO A 95 -9.01 15.70 -28.32
N ALA A 96 -9.46 16.94 -28.52
CA ALA A 96 -10.88 17.30 -28.38
C ALA A 96 -11.82 16.48 -29.30
N GLN A 97 -11.37 16.18 -30.53
CA GLN A 97 -12.13 15.40 -31.50
C GLN A 97 -12.37 13.96 -31.01
N ILE A 98 -11.35 13.35 -30.40
CA ILE A 98 -11.39 11.99 -29.85
C ILE A 98 -12.24 11.95 -28.57
N ASN A 99 -12.15 13.00 -27.76
CA ASN A 99 -12.96 13.17 -26.55
C ASN A 99 -14.46 13.22 -26.88
N ASN A 100 -14.83 14.00 -27.89
CA ASN A 100 -16.21 14.10 -28.36
C ASN A 100 -16.72 12.82 -29.01
N ALA A 101 -15.81 11.93 -29.45
CA ALA A 101 -16.13 10.60 -29.98
C ALA A 101 -16.24 9.51 -28.90
N GLY A 102 -16.17 9.88 -27.61
CA GLY A 102 -16.40 8.98 -26.48
C GLY A 102 -15.15 8.36 -25.85
N ILE A 103 -13.96 8.60 -26.40
CA ILE A 103 -12.69 8.21 -25.76
C ILE A 103 -12.20 9.39 -24.93
N ASN A 104 -12.46 9.33 -23.62
CA ASN A 104 -12.19 10.41 -22.69
C ASN A 104 -10.90 10.21 -21.89
N LYS A 105 -10.40 11.31 -21.33
CA LYS A 105 -9.38 11.26 -20.27
C LYS A 105 -9.87 10.43 -19.08
N GLY A 106 -8.99 9.59 -18.54
CA GLY A 106 -9.25 8.75 -17.38
C GLY A 106 -9.82 7.37 -17.69
N ILE A 107 -10.16 7.09 -18.95
CA ILE A 107 -10.56 5.73 -19.37
C ILE A 107 -9.40 4.75 -19.12
N ASN A 108 -9.74 3.62 -18.50
CA ASN A 108 -8.82 2.50 -18.35
C ASN A 108 -8.67 1.77 -19.68
N TYR A 109 -7.44 1.49 -20.09
CA TYR A 109 -7.18 0.78 -21.35
C TYR A 109 -6.39 -0.52 -21.14
N GLU A 110 -5.76 -0.71 -19.98
CA GLU A 110 -5.04 -1.93 -19.65
C GLU A 110 -4.96 -2.10 -18.14
N ASN A 111 -5.05 -3.36 -17.69
CA ASN A 111 -4.79 -3.74 -16.29
C ASN A 111 -3.77 -4.88 -16.24
N LYS A 112 -2.87 -4.83 -15.27
CA LYS A 112 -1.92 -5.92 -14.99
C LYS A 112 -1.86 -6.20 -13.51
N LEU A 113 -1.92 -7.47 -13.13
CA LEU A 113 -1.51 -7.86 -11.79
C LEU A 113 0.00 -8.05 -11.81
N ILE A 114 0.68 -7.53 -10.80
CA ILE A 114 2.08 -7.82 -10.54
C ILE A 114 2.26 -8.26 -9.10
N ARG A 115 3.29 -9.06 -8.85
CA ARG A 115 3.69 -9.48 -7.52
C ARG A 115 5.19 -9.46 -7.38
N PHE A 116 5.67 -8.86 -6.28
CA PHE A 116 7.09 -8.79 -5.96
C PHE A 116 7.51 -9.99 -5.13
N TYR A 117 8.68 -10.56 -5.46
CA TYR A 117 9.28 -11.69 -4.76
C TYR A 117 10.74 -11.39 -4.46
N LYS A 118 11.18 -11.70 -3.24
CA LYS A 118 12.58 -11.62 -2.85
C LYS A 118 13.27 -12.97 -3.11
N ASP A 119 14.38 -12.91 -3.82
CA ASP A 119 15.31 -14.02 -4.00
C ASP A 119 16.51 -13.79 -3.09
N GLU A 120 16.50 -14.45 -1.94
CA GLU A 120 17.54 -14.31 -0.91
C GLU A 120 18.88 -14.91 -1.34
N LYS A 121 18.86 -15.93 -2.22
CA LYS A 121 20.10 -16.57 -2.67
C LYS A 121 20.91 -15.64 -3.57
N ASN A 122 20.22 -14.90 -4.43
CA ASN A 122 20.85 -14.00 -5.40
C ASN A 122 20.81 -12.52 -4.98
N ASN A 123 20.22 -12.19 -3.82
CA ASN A 123 19.98 -10.82 -3.36
C ASN A 123 19.24 -9.97 -4.42
N LYS A 124 18.18 -10.53 -5.02
CA LYS A 124 17.38 -9.87 -6.06
C LYS A 124 15.91 -9.73 -5.65
N VAL A 125 15.23 -8.73 -6.20
CA VAL A 125 13.78 -8.60 -6.15
C VAL A 125 13.23 -8.78 -7.56
N TRP A 126 12.32 -9.73 -7.74
CA TRP A 126 11.64 -10.02 -8.99
C TRP A 126 10.24 -9.44 -8.98
N ALA A 127 9.81 -8.82 -10.07
CA ALA A 127 8.41 -8.52 -10.33
C ALA A 127 7.88 -9.54 -11.36
N LYS A 128 6.79 -10.23 -11.03
CA LYS A 128 6.14 -11.19 -11.93
C LYS A 128 4.72 -10.73 -12.20
N THR A 129 4.27 -10.87 -13.44
CA THR A 129 2.86 -10.74 -13.85
C THR A 129 2.15 -12.07 -13.75
#